data_AF-A0A6J1P291-F1
#
_entry.id   AF-A0A6J1P291-F1
#
_cell.length_a   1.000
_cell.length_b   1.000
_cell.length_c   1.000
_cell.angle_alpha   90.00
_cell.angle_beta   90.00
_cell.angle_gamma   90.00
#
_symmetry.space_group_name_H-M   'P 1'
#
loop_
_entity.id
_entity.type
_entity.pdbx_description
1 polymer ?
#
loop_
_entity_poly.entity_id
_entity_poly.type
_entity_poly.pdbx_seq_one_letter_code
_entity_poly.pdbx_strand_id
1 'polypeptide(L)'
;MEASSSDYSDEEVGVIARGQKLWVRGVKAHTTCADIVRALQDAPEAGSSPGDGEWVLAERWRGVERPLPPDVPVLHVLAAWGDARHEVRLSLRRLSSGGEDDSGRDSDGGSRARSRRRRKGVRAVTPPPRSKSEDPAARLVSVIQHQSRTIHQQLDKLRDQEKLIDQLEDQTHKSRMEKHGTNYLLESYLRDLGRCSELNDSQAGNSDSGVGVGSGTPPRRHTKHKSRRERHLMREHYFTKELTDICQVNSERLMQTSNDTDSDASADELSRMREEIELLEKLAIINKRLHREEELVVRLTAKVKRYTDENKANSCENVSQVSMLIDKIEEELGNSEKEMQQNATELETADRELEFRMKLLDELTLELEKEELQNTILERQLNEASSRQPIILQESYIPVLDQTNNQPVFTYSGNGYVLDTLV
;
A
#
# COMPACT_ATOMS: atom_id res chain seq x y z
N MET A 1 24.48 -49.93 6.60
CA MET A 1 24.86 -48.50 6.60
C MET A 1 23.56 -47.73 6.53
N GLU A 2 23.08 -47.33 7.71
CA GLU A 2 21.85 -46.56 7.88
C GLU A 2 22.11 -45.13 7.40
N ALA A 3 21.23 -44.64 6.54
CA ALA A 3 21.25 -43.26 6.09
C ALA A 3 20.73 -42.37 7.22
N SER A 4 21.57 -41.47 7.72
CA SER A 4 21.23 -40.46 8.72
C SER A 4 20.02 -39.63 8.29
N SER A 5 18.88 -39.91 8.92
CA SER A 5 17.67 -39.08 8.90
C SER A 5 17.65 -38.24 10.17
N SER A 6 18.28 -37.06 10.15
CA SER A 6 18.08 -36.06 11.21
C SER A 6 18.53 -34.68 10.74
N ASP A 7 17.67 -34.01 9.98
CA ASP A 7 17.59 -32.55 9.93
C ASP A 7 16.16 -32.18 9.47
N TYR A 8 15.19 -32.65 10.25
CA TYR A 8 13.82 -32.13 10.18
C TYR A 8 13.69 -31.03 11.22
N SER A 9 14.07 -29.80 10.84
CA SER A 9 13.61 -28.61 11.54
C SER A 9 12.09 -28.57 11.38
N ASP A 10 11.35 -28.99 12.41
CA ASP A 10 9.91 -28.81 12.48
C ASP A 10 9.64 -27.31 12.62
N GLU A 11 9.54 -26.61 11.48
CA GLU A 11 9.13 -25.21 11.49
C GLU A 11 7.64 -25.14 11.81
N GLU A 12 7.32 -24.41 12.87
CA GLU A 12 5.96 -24.17 13.32
C GLU A 12 5.48 -22.81 12.82
N VAL A 13 4.37 -22.79 12.10
CA VAL A 13 3.78 -21.56 11.57
C VAL A 13 2.50 -21.23 12.32
N GLY A 14 2.46 -20.04 12.92
CA GLY A 14 1.29 -19.53 13.63
C GLY A 14 0.29 -18.85 12.68
N VAL A 15 -0.95 -19.35 12.63
CA VAL A 15 -2.04 -18.83 11.80
C VAL A 15 -3.24 -18.47 12.67
N ILE A 16 -3.82 -17.30 12.44
CA ILE A 16 -5.05 -16.87 13.12
C ILE A 16 -6.25 -17.33 12.28
N ALA A 17 -7.02 -18.28 12.78
CA ALA A 17 -8.25 -18.75 12.15
C ALA A 17 -9.42 -18.54 13.13
N ARG A 18 -10.51 -17.93 12.66
CA ARG A 18 -11.76 -17.75 13.45
C ARG A 18 -11.52 -17.12 14.84
N GLY A 19 -10.64 -16.13 14.92
CA GLY A 19 -10.30 -15.44 16.18
C GLY A 19 -9.34 -16.19 17.11
N GLN A 20 -8.89 -17.40 16.74
CA GLN A 20 -7.96 -18.21 17.52
C GLN A 20 -6.61 -18.36 16.81
N LYS A 21 -5.52 -18.33 17.59
CA LYS A 21 -4.17 -18.57 17.09
C LYS A 21 -3.89 -20.08 17.10
N LEU A 22 -3.82 -20.66 15.90
CA LEU A 22 -3.47 -22.06 15.66
C LEU A 22 -2.01 -22.18 15.22
N TRP A 23 -1.39 -23.33 15.52
CA TRP A 23 -0.02 -23.62 15.12
C TRP A 23 -0.02 -24.85 14.21
N VAL A 24 0.50 -24.68 12.99
CA VAL A 24 0.71 -25.78 12.05
C VAL A 24 2.15 -26.25 12.22
N ARG A 25 2.33 -27.50 12.63
CA ARG A 25 3.64 -28.13 12.85
C ARG A 25 4.07 -28.90 11.60
N GLY A 26 5.37 -29.04 11.38
CA GLY A 26 5.93 -29.80 10.26
C GLY A 26 5.89 -29.08 8.92
N VAL A 27 5.89 -27.73 8.93
CA VAL A 27 5.93 -26.92 7.71
C VAL A 27 7.33 -27.05 7.10
N LYS A 28 7.39 -27.40 5.82
CA LYS A 28 8.64 -27.57 5.06
C LYS A 28 8.78 -26.47 4.01
N ALA A 29 9.96 -26.34 3.42
CA ALA A 29 10.25 -25.35 2.37
C ALA A 29 9.31 -25.44 1.14
N HIS A 30 8.70 -26.61 0.89
CA HIS A 30 7.75 -26.84 -0.21
C HIS A 30 6.27 -26.74 0.22
N THR A 31 5.98 -26.51 1.50
CA THR A 31 4.60 -26.43 1.99
C THR A 31 3.96 -25.12 1.51
N THR A 32 2.91 -25.25 0.70
CA THR A 32 2.23 -24.11 0.07
C THR A 32 1.16 -23.51 0.98
N CYS A 33 0.69 -22.31 0.65
CA CYS A 33 -0.43 -21.67 1.33
C CYS A 33 -1.69 -22.55 1.28
N ALA A 34 -1.93 -23.23 0.16
CA ALA A 34 -3.04 -24.18 0.01
C ALA A 34 -2.93 -25.39 0.97
N ASP A 35 -1.72 -25.89 1.20
CA ASP A 35 -1.50 -27.01 2.13
C ASP A 35 -1.79 -26.60 3.58
N ILE A 36 -1.43 -25.38 3.97
CA ILE A 36 -1.77 -24.82 5.29
C ILE A 36 -3.28 -24.64 5.43
N VAL A 37 -3.96 -24.12 4.40
CA VAL A 37 -5.43 -23.97 4.40
C VAL A 37 -6.10 -25.33 4.57
N ARG A 38 -5.66 -26.35 3.82
CA ARG A 38 -6.20 -27.73 3.91
C ARG A 38 -5.98 -28.33 5.30
N ALA A 39 -4.76 -28.20 5.85
CA ALA A 39 -4.44 -28.69 7.19
C ALA A 39 -5.29 -28.02 8.29
N LEU A 40 -5.66 -26.75 8.12
CA LEU A 40 -6.52 -26.03 9.06
C LEU A 40 -8.01 -26.35 8.89
N GLN A 41 -8.44 -26.81 7.71
CA GLN A 41 -9.82 -27.30 7.48
C GLN A 41 -10.04 -28.69 8.09
N ASP A 42 -9.02 -29.54 8.08
CA ASP A 42 -9.08 -30.91 8.59
C ASP A 42 -8.92 -31.00 10.13
N ALA A 43 -8.65 -29.87 10.80
CA ALA A 43 -8.42 -29.83 12.25
C ALA A 43 -9.75 -29.91 13.05
N PRO A 44 -9.95 -30.92 13.92
CA PRO A 44 -11.19 -31.13 14.66
C PRO A 44 -11.44 -30.11 15.78
N GLU A 45 -10.44 -29.31 16.15
CA GLU A 45 -10.53 -28.22 17.14
C GLU A 45 -11.34 -27.01 16.61
N ALA A 46 -11.56 -26.92 15.30
CA ALA A 46 -12.38 -25.90 14.65
C ALA A 46 -13.84 -26.37 14.52
N GLY A 47 -14.54 -26.47 15.65
CA GLY A 47 -15.92 -26.96 15.72
C GLY A 47 -16.84 -26.48 14.58
N SER A 48 -17.57 -27.44 14.02
CA SER A 48 -18.55 -27.38 12.91
C SER A 48 -18.01 -27.74 11.53
N SER A 49 -18.69 -28.74 10.94
CA SER A 49 -18.61 -29.26 9.57
C SER A 49 -18.21 -28.22 8.52
N PRO A 50 -17.45 -28.61 7.47
CA PRO A 50 -17.00 -27.69 6.45
C PRO A 50 -18.21 -27.23 5.63
N GLY A 51 -18.67 -26.01 5.88
CA GLY A 51 -19.52 -25.32 4.91
C GLY A 51 -18.68 -25.01 3.68
N ASP A 52 -19.16 -25.41 2.50
CA ASP A 52 -18.59 -25.14 1.17
C ASP A 52 -18.25 -23.64 1.03
N GLY A 53 -17.01 -23.29 1.30
CA GLY A 53 -16.49 -21.95 1.18
C GLY A 53 -15.03 -22.04 0.80
N GLU A 54 -14.63 -21.27 -0.20
CA GLU A 54 -13.24 -21.21 -0.61
C GLU A 54 -12.47 -20.42 0.47
N TRP A 55 -11.46 -21.02 1.07
CA TRP A 55 -10.66 -20.38 2.12
C TRP A 55 -9.31 -19.95 1.54
N VAL A 56 -8.87 -18.74 1.92
CA VAL A 56 -7.57 -18.18 1.51
C VAL A 56 -6.75 -17.79 2.72
N LEU A 57 -5.43 -17.98 2.63
CA LEU A 57 -4.49 -17.49 3.63
C LEU A 57 -4.16 -16.02 3.32
N ALA A 58 -4.13 -15.15 4.32
CA ALA A 58 -3.78 -13.74 4.16
C ALA A 58 -2.65 -13.34 5.09
N GLU A 59 -1.68 -12.58 4.58
CA GLU A 59 -0.64 -11.92 5.39
C GLU A 59 -1.16 -10.60 5.97
N ARG A 60 -0.89 -10.35 7.25
CA ARG A 60 -1.29 -9.14 7.97
C ARG A 60 -0.08 -8.44 8.57
N TRP A 61 0.10 -7.16 8.25
CA TRP A 61 1.12 -6.30 8.84
C TRP A 61 0.60 -4.87 9.03
N ARG A 62 0.73 -4.31 10.23
CA ARG A 62 0.31 -2.93 10.60
C ARG A 62 -1.10 -2.51 10.15
N GLY A 63 -2.04 -3.46 10.13
CA GLY A 63 -3.43 -3.20 9.72
C GLY A 63 -3.71 -3.35 8.23
N VAL A 64 -2.68 -3.59 7.41
CA VAL A 64 -2.83 -4.00 6.00
C VAL A 64 -2.90 -5.52 5.94
N GLU A 65 -3.88 -6.02 5.20
CA GLU A 65 -4.09 -7.45 4.99
C GLU A 65 -4.10 -7.74 3.49
N ARG A 66 -3.33 -8.74 3.07
CA ARG A 66 -3.21 -9.14 1.68
C ARG A 66 -3.45 -10.64 1.52
N PRO A 67 -4.38 -11.08 0.65
CA PRO A 67 -4.55 -12.50 0.35
C PRO A 67 -3.33 -13.05 -0.38
N LEU A 68 -2.87 -14.23 0.03
CA LEU A 68 -1.74 -14.94 -0.55
C LEU A 68 -2.23 -15.91 -1.64
N PRO A 69 -1.48 -16.09 -2.74
CA PRO A 69 -1.83 -17.08 -3.75
C PRO A 69 -1.69 -18.51 -3.19
N PRO A 70 -2.53 -19.45 -3.63
CA PRO A 70 -2.53 -20.83 -3.09
C PRO A 70 -1.20 -21.57 -3.32
N ASP A 71 -0.50 -21.29 -4.43
CA ASP A 71 0.68 -22.02 -4.87
C ASP A 71 2.00 -21.57 -4.22
N VAL A 72 1.98 -20.48 -3.44
CA VAL A 72 3.22 -19.90 -2.89
C VAL A 72 3.63 -20.63 -1.60
N PRO A 73 4.93 -21.01 -1.44
CA PRO A 73 5.43 -21.57 -0.20
C PRO A 73 5.38 -20.56 0.95
N VAL A 74 4.80 -20.95 2.08
CA VAL A 74 4.52 -20.02 3.19
C VAL A 74 5.80 -19.52 3.86
N LEU A 75 6.82 -20.37 3.95
CA LEU A 75 8.12 -19.98 4.49
C LEU A 75 8.82 -18.96 3.59
N HIS A 76 8.60 -19.01 2.27
CA HIS A 76 9.14 -18.01 1.35
C HIS A 76 8.45 -16.66 1.53
N VAL A 77 7.13 -16.65 1.75
CA VAL A 77 6.39 -15.42 2.10
C VAL A 77 6.96 -14.81 3.37
N LEU A 78 7.13 -15.60 4.44
CA LEU A 78 7.69 -15.10 5.71
C LEU A 78 9.16 -14.65 5.58
N ALA A 79 9.96 -15.33 4.76
CA ALA A 79 11.36 -14.97 4.51
C ALA A 79 11.50 -13.67 3.72
N ALA A 80 10.57 -13.36 2.80
CA ALA A 80 10.58 -12.13 2.02
C ALA A 80 10.48 -10.85 2.89
N TRP A 81 9.95 -10.98 4.11
CA TRP A 81 9.88 -9.89 5.10
C TRP A 81 11.19 -9.66 5.90
N GLY A 82 12.18 -10.55 5.78
CA GLY A 82 13.48 -10.39 6.44
C GLY A 82 13.37 -10.22 7.96
N ASP A 83 13.92 -9.12 8.48
CA ASP A 83 13.94 -8.82 9.92
C ASP A 83 12.53 -8.57 10.51
N ALA A 84 11.57 -8.16 9.67
CA ALA A 84 10.20 -7.88 10.08
C ALA A 84 9.30 -9.13 10.15
N ARG A 85 9.83 -10.33 9.85
CA ARG A 85 9.06 -11.60 9.82
C ARG A 85 8.25 -11.91 11.08
N HIS A 86 8.70 -11.41 12.24
CA HIS A 86 8.07 -11.65 13.53
C HIS A 86 6.86 -10.74 13.82
N GLU A 87 6.71 -9.66 13.05
CA GLU A 87 5.57 -8.74 13.12
C GLU A 87 4.41 -9.18 12.21
N VAL A 88 4.71 -9.95 11.17
CA VAL A 88 3.73 -10.45 10.20
C VAL A 88 2.91 -11.58 10.83
N ARG A 89 1.59 -11.52 10.65
CA ARG A 89 0.65 -12.55 11.13
C ARG A 89 -0.08 -13.14 9.94
N LEU A 90 -0.19 -14.47 9.90
CA LEU A 90 -1.01 -15.15 8.91
C LEU A 90 -2.43 -15.30 9.44
N SER A 91 -3.43 -15.12 8.58
CA SER A 91 -4.84 -15.26 8.94
C SER A 91 -5.62 -16.05 7.89
N LEU A 92 -6.54 -16.89 8.34
CA LEU A 92 -7.39 -17.71 7.46
C LEU A 92 -8.71 -16.98 7.19
N ARG A 93 -9.06 -16.80 5.92
CA ARG A 93 -10.27 -16.07 5.48
C ARG A 93 -11.16 -16.89 4.59
N ARG A 94 -12.47 -16.69 4.69
CA ARG A 94 -13.47 -17.25 3.79
C ARG A 94 -13.72 -16.25 2.66
N LEU A 95 -13.50 -16.69 1.42
CA LEU A 95 -13.99 -16.02 0.22
C LEU A 95 -15.49 -16.35 0.13
N SER A 96 -16.31 -15.56 0.83
CA SER A 96 -17.76 -15.68 0.69
C SER A 96 -18.15 -15.03 -0.63
N SER A 97 -18.66 -15.85 -1.56
CA SER A 97 -19.46 -15.35 -2.67
C SER A 97 -20.66 -14.59 -2.10
N GLY A 98 -20.62 -13.26 -2.24
CA GLY A 98 -21.76 -12.38 -2.04
C GLY A 98 -22.06 -11.96 -0.59
N GLY A 99 -21.93 -10.64 -0.35
CA GLY A 99 -22.82 -9.91 0.56
C GLY A 99 -22.37 -9.76 2.01
N GLU A 100 -21.91 -8.53 2.30
CA GLU A 100 -22.20 -7.78 3.53
C GLU A 100 -21.59 -8.26 4.86
N ASP A 101 -20.85 -7.32 5.47
CA ASP A 101 -20.65 -7.14 6.91
C ASP A 101 -20.03 -8.28 7.72
N ASP A 102 -18.71 -8.26 7.86
CA ASP A 102 -18.13 -8.60 9.17
C ASP A 102 -16.95 -7.68 9.50
N SER A 103 -17.29 -6.61 10.23
CA SER A 103 -16.39 -5.66 10.82
C SER A 103 -15.47 -6.35 11.83
N GLY A 104 -14.18 -6.45 11.51
CA GLY A 104 -13.11 -6.89 12.42
C GLY A 104 -12.91 -5.94 13.61
N ARG A 105 -13.86 -5.94 14.54
CA ARG A 105 -13.79 -5.28 15.85
C ARG A 105 -13.92 -6.34 16.95
N ASP A 106 -12.85 -7.09 17.16
CA ASP A 106 -12.68 -7.80 18.43
C ASP A 106 -11.91 -6.92 19.41
N SER A 107 -12.56 -6.73 20.54
CA SER A 107 -12.24 -5.82 21.62
C SER A 107 -11.41 -6.55 22.67
N ASP A 108 -10.19 -6.07 22.91
CA ASP A 108 -9.52 -6.31 24.18
C ASP A 108 -9.94 -5.23 25.18
N GLY A 109 -10.50 -5.64 26.32
CA GLY A 109 -10.55 -4.82 27.54
C GLY A 109 -11.93 -4.58 28.17
N GLY A 110 -12.23 -5.34 29.22
CA GLY A 110 -12.70 -4.76 30.49
C GLY A 110 -14.19 -4.40 30.65
N SER A 111 -14.94 -5.33 31.23
CA SER A 111 -15.85 -5.13 32.37
C SER A 111 -16.56 -3.77 32.56
N ARG A 112 -17.90 -3.75 32.43
CA ARG A 112 -18.86 -3.48 33.53
C ARG A 112 -20.33 -3.45 33.05
N ALA A 113 -21.09 -4.37 33.62
CA ALA A 113 -22.51 -4.35 33.93
C ALA A 113 -23.38 -3.15 33.48
N ARG A 114 -24.50 -3.46 32.82
CA ARG A 114 -25.84 -3.21 33.42
C ARG A 114 -26.95 -3.95 32.69
N SER A 115 -27.37 -5.04 33.32
CA SER A 115 -28.72 -5.59 33.22
C SER A 115 -29.74 -4.57 33.74
N ARG A 116 -30.71 -4.18 32.92
CA ARG A 116 -32.07 -3.83 33.36
C ARG A 116 -33.11 -4.27 32.35
N ARG A 117 -33.84 -5.31 32.76
CA ARG A 117 -35.13 -5.81 32.26
C ARG A 117 -36.19 -4.70 32.16
N ARG A 118 -37.08 -4.80 31.15
CA ARG A 118 -38.56 -4.62 31.22
C ARG A 118 -39.18 -5.24 29.96
N ARG A 119 -39.70 -6.48 30.05
CA ARG A 119 -41.12 -6.88 30.19
C ARG A 119 -42.06 -6.49 29.02
N LYS A 120 -42.44 -7.55 28.26
CA LYS A 120 -43.81 -8.01 27.93
C LYS A 120 -44.65 -7.18 26.95
N GLY A 121 -45.01 -7.81 25.83
CA GLY A 121 -46.09 -7.39 24.93
C GLY A 121 -46.22 -8.29 23.70
N VAL A 122 -46.86 -9.46 23.85
CA VAL A 122 -47.38 -10.23 22.72
C VAL A 122 -48.62 -9.49 22.21
N ARG A 123 -48.56 -8.96 20.98
CA ARG A 123 -49.72 -8.68 20.15
C ARG A 123 -49.35 -8.92 18.69
N ALA A 124 -50.03 -9.88 18.08
CA ALA A 124 -50.10 -10.03 16.64
C ALA A 124 -50.79 -8.79 16.06
N VAL A 125 -50.07 -8.04 15.23
CA VAL A 125 -50.60 -6.97 14.38
C VAL A 125 -49.88 -7.10 13.05
N THR A 126 -50.71 -7.30 12.02
CA THR A 126 -50.54 -7.07 10.58
C THR A 126 -49.15 -6.64 10.07
N PRO A 127 -48.59 -7.30 9.03
CA PRO A 127 -47.37 -6.83 8.39
C PRO A 127 -47.59 -5.44 7.77
N PRO A 128 -46.62 -4.51 7.88
CA PRO A 128 -46.73 -3.18 7.29
C PRO A 128 -46.67 -3.29 5.75
N PRO A 129 -47.27 -2.34 5.00
CA PRO A 129 -47.21 -2.34 3.56
C PRO A 129 -45.76 -2.20 3.13
N ARG A 130 -45.34 -3.04 2.17
CA ARG A 130 -44.02 -3.01 1.54
C ARG A 130 -43.72 -1.58 1.11
N SER A 131 -42.73 -0.96 1.76
CA SER A 131 -42.16 0.30 1.32
C SER A 131 -41.73 0.14 -0.13
N LYS A 132 -42.16 1.09 -0.96
CA LYS A 132 -41.75 1.26 -2.35
C LYS A 132 -40.27 0.93 -2.48
N SER A 133 -39.93 0.03 -3.40
CA SER A 133 -38.55 -0.28 -3.75
C SER A 133 -37.83 1.02 -4.06
N GLU A 134 -37.07 1.57 -3.11
CA GLU A 134 -36.13 2.62 -3.43
C GLU A 134 -35.21 2.05 -4.52
N ASP A 135 -34.97 2.84 -5.55
CA ASP A 135 -34.09 2.45 -6.65
C ASP A 135 -32.72 2.07 -6.05
N PRO A 136 -32.16 0.88 -6.31
CA PRO A 136 -30.83 0.51 -5.81
C PRO A 136 -29.77 1.57 -6.12
N ALA A 137 -29.91 2.29 -7.24
CA ALA A 137 -29.06 3.43 -7.59
C ALA A 137 -29.21 4.61 -6.61
N ALA A 138 -30.43 4.98 -6.21
CA ALA A 138 -30.68 6.05 -5.25
C ALA A 138 -30.15 5.71 -3.85
N ARG A 139 -30.27 4.45 -3.43
CA ARG A 139 -29.65 3.97 -2.18
C ARG A 139 -28.14 4.06 -2.23
N LEU A 140 -27.52 3.64 -3.32
CA LEU A 140 -26.06 3.72 -3.49
C LEU A 140 -25.57 5.16 -3.46
N VAL A 141 -26.25 6.09 -4.13
CA VAL A 141 -25.91 7.53 -4.09
C VAL A 141 -26.02 8.09 -2.67
N SER A 142 -27.06 7.71 -1.92
CA SER A 142 -27.21 8.11 -0.51
C SER A 142 -26.09 7.58 0.37
N VAL A 143 -25.69 6.31 0.18
CA VAL A 143 -24.56 5.68 0.88
C VAL A 143 -23.25 6.38 0.54
N ILE A 144 -22.98 6.64 -0.76
CA ILE A 144 -21.77 7.34 -1.19
C ILE A 144 -21.72 8.74 -0.59
N GLN A 145 -22.81 9.51 -0.63
CA GLN A 145 -22.85 10.84 -0.03
C GLN A 145 -22.61 10.79 1.49
N HIS A 146 -23.19 9.80 2.18
CA HIS A 146 -22.96 9.62 3.61
C HIS A 146 -21.52 9.22 3.94
N GLN A 147 -20.93 8.33 3.14
CA GLN A 147 -19.53 7.92 3.24
C GLN A 147 -18.59 9.10 2.96
N SER A 148 -18.83 9.88 1.89
CA SER A 148 -18.04 11.07 1.58
C SER A 148 -18.08 12.08 2.73
N ARG A 149 -19.26 12.35 3.32
CA ARG A 149 -19.37 13.21 4.51
C ARG A 149 -18.58 12.66 5.69
N THR A 150 -18.62 11.35 5.90
CA THR A 150 -17.89 10.68 6.99
C THR A 150 -16.37 10.75 6.78
N ILE A 151 -15.90 10.52 5.54
CA ILE A 151 -14.50 10.64 5.16
C ILE A 151 -14.02 12.07 5.37
N HIS A 152 -14.77 13.08 4.91
CA HIS A 152 -14.41 14.48 5.15
C HIS A 152 -14.34 14.81 6.64
N GLN A 153 -15.31 14.37 7.45
CA GLN A 153 -15.26 14.54 8.90
C GLN A 153 -14.06 13.85 9.55
N GLN A 154 -13.65 12.69 9.05
CA GLN A 154 -12.47 11.98 9.56
C GLN A 154 -11.18 12.70 9.14
N LEU A 155 -11.09 13.20 7.90
CA LEU A 155 -9.95 13.97 7.43
C LEU A 155 -9.78 15.28 8.20
N ASP A 156 -10.88 15.99 8.50
CA ASP A 156 -10.81 17.21 9.31
C ASP A 156 -10.35 16.90 10.75
N LYS A 157 -10.85 15.82 11.35
CA LYS A 157 -10.36 15.36 12.67
C LYS A 157 -8.88 14.99 12.65
N LEU A 158 -8.39 14.34 11.59
CA LEU A 158 -6.97 14.02 11.45
C LEU A 158 -6.12 15.29 11.35
N ARG A 159 -6.55 16.27 10.57
CA ARG A 159 -5.87 17.58 10.47
C ARG A 159 -5.83 18.31 11.81
N ASP A 160 -6.91 18.26 12.58
CA ASP A 160 -6.94 18.87 13.92
C ASP A 160 -6.03 18.11 14.91
N GLN A 161 -5.92 16.78 14.78
CA GLN A 161 -5.00 15.97 15.56
C GLN A 161 -3.53 16.23 15.19
N GLU A 162 -3.19 16.36 13.90
CA GLU A 162 -1.84 16.74 13.45
C GLU A 162 -1.43 18.10 14.02
N LYS A 163 -2.32 19.11 13.95
CA LYS A 163 -2.06 20.42 14.58
C LYS A 163 -1.84 20.32 16.08
N LEU A 164 -2.52 19.40 16.76
CA LEU A 164 -2.31 19.17 18.20
C LEU A 164 -0.97 18.50 18.47
N ILE A 165 -0.54 17.56 17.62
CA ILE A 165 0.77 16.93 17.71
C ILE A 165 1.86 18.00 17.56
N ASP A 166 1.78 18.83 16.52
CA ASP A 166 2.74 19.93 16.30
C ASP A 166 2.85 20.84 17.53
N GLN A 167 1.71 21.23 18.12
CA GLN A 167 1.70 22.04 19.33
C GLN A 167 2.36 21.34 20.53
N LEU A 168 2.13 20.04 20.71
CA LEU A 168 2.72 19.27 21.80
C LEU A 168 4.22 19.03 21.59
N GLU A 169 4.64 18.81 20.35
CA GLU A 169 6.03 18.65 19.95
C GLU A 169 6.79 19.97 20.16
N ASP A 170 6.24 21.09 19.72
CA ASP A 170 6.79 22.43 19.94
C ASP A 170 6.88 22.76 21.43
N GLN A 171 5.84 22.46 22.21
CA GLN A 171 5.88 22.64 23.67
C GLN A 171 6.95 21.78 24.34
N THR A 172 7.11 20.54 23.87
CA THR A 172 8.15 19.62 24.38
C THR A 172 9.54 20.11 23.99
N HIS A 173 9.73 20.54 22.75
CA HIS A 173 10.98 21.10 22.24
C HIS A 173 11.35 22.36 23.02
N LYS A 174 10.42 23.31 23.18
CA LYS A 174 10.60 24.54 23.95
C LYS A 174 10.94 24.24 25.41
N SER A 175 10.21 23.33 26.05
CA SER A 175 10.49 22.92 27.45
C SER A 175 11.88 22.29 27.60
N ARG A 176 12.33 21.50 26.63
CA ARG A 176 13.67 20.90 26.63
C ARG A 176 14.75 21.95 26.37
N MET A 177 14.50 22.89 25.47
CA MET A 177 15.41 23.98 25.14
C MET A 177 15.58 24.95 26.32
N GLU A 178 14.52 25.24 27.08
CA GLU A 178 14.59 26.03 28.32
C GLU A 178 15.39 25.34 29.42
N LYS A 179 15.27 24.00 29.54
CA LYS A 179 15.96 23.22 30.59
C LYS A 179 17.41 22.87 30.25
N HIS A 180 17.71 22.61 28.99
CA HIS A 180 18.97 22.02 28.55
C HIS A 180 19.69 22.87 27.48
N GLY A 181 19.18 24.06 27.16
CA GLY A 181 19.74 24.93 26.14
C GLY A 181 19.46 24.45 24.71
N THR A 182 19.85 25.26 23.72
CA THR A 182 19.66 24.97 22.29
C THR A 182 20.45 23.75 21.81
N ASN A 183 21.51 23.37 22.53
CA ASN A 183 22.36 22.22 22.20
C ASN A 183 21.88 20.88 22.78
N TYR A 184 20.71 20.84 23.43
CA TYR A 184 20.26 19.64 24.15
C TYR A 184 20.22 18.36 23.30
N LEU A 185 19.93 18.50 22.00
CA LEU A 185 19.89 17.38 21.06
C LEU A 185 21.31 16.83 20.82
N LEU A 186 22.26 17.71 20.50
CA LEU A 186 23.67 17.35 20.29
C LEU A 186 24.29 16.78 21.57
N GLU A 187 24.03 17.41 22.71
CA GLU A 187 24.48 16.92 24.01
C GLU A 187 23.90 15.55 24.36
N SER A 188 22.66 15.25 23.97
CA SER A 188 22.11 13.91 24.18
C SER A 188 22.86 12.86 23.34
N TYR A 189 23.09 13.12 22.05
CA TYR A 189 23.83 12.20 21.19
C TYR A 189 25.29 12.03 21.65
N LEU A 190 25.97 13.11 22.04
CA LEU A 190 27.34 13.07 22.54
C LEU A 190 27.44 12.39 23.91
N ARG A 191 26.45 12.59 24.79
CA ARG A 191 26.35 11.88 26.08
C ARG A 191 26.15 10.38 25.88
N ASP A 192 25.40 9.97 24.86
CA ASP A 192 25.18 8.55 24.54
C ASP A 192 26.45 7.90 23.93
N LEU A 193 27.24 8.67 23.17
CA LEU A 193 28.58 8.29 22.70
C LEU A 193 29.60 8.21 23.85
N GLY A 194 29.55 9.14 24.79
CA GLY A 194 30.42 9.18 25.98
C GLY A 194 30.16 8.04 26.97
N ARG A 195 28.89 7.70 27.22
CA ARG A 195 28.53 6.53 28.06
C ARG A 195 29.01 5.21 27.48
N CYS A 196 29.14 5.08 26.16
CA CYS A 196 29.73 3.90 25.53
C CYS A 196 31.25 3.78 25.75
N SER A 197 31.92 4.88 26.10
CA SER A 197 33.36 4.90 26.43
C SER A 197 33.63 4.69 27.92
N GLU A 198 32.77 5.21 28.81
CA GLU A 198 32.98 5.16 30.27
C GLU A 198 32.64 3.82 30.92
N LEU A 199 31.79 2.98 30.29
CA LEU A 199 31.52 1.63 30.79
C LEU A 199 32.70 0.66 30.65
N ASN A 200 33.83 1.09 30.07
CA ASN A 200 34.99 0.24 29.85
C ASN A 200 36.16 0.51 30.80
N ASP A 201 36.08 1.53 31.67
CA ASP A 201 37.24 1.94 32.53
C ASP A 201 36.93 2.10 34.03
N SER A 202 35.70 1.81 34.50
CA SER A 202 35.34 2.06 35.91
C SER A 202 34.86 0.85 36.73
N GLN A 203 35.08 -0.40 36.30
CA GLN A 203 34.65 -1.56 37.11
C GLN A 203 35.68 -2.68 37.21
N ALA A 204 36.87 -2.31 37.69
CA ALA A 204 37.82 -3.23 38.32
C ALA A 204 38.11 -2.72 39.74
N GLY A 205 37.18 -2.92 40.66
CA GLY A 205 37.34 -2.50 42.06
C GLY A 205 36.14 -2.90 42.91
N ASN A 206 36.22 -4.09 43.50
CA ASN A 206 35.51 -4.57 44.68
C ASN A 206 34.17 -3.91 45.06
N SER A 207 33.08 -4.65 44.85
CA SER A 207 32.05 -4.83 45.89
C SER A 207 31.29 -6.12 45.63
N ASP A 208 31.58 -7.08 46.50
CA ASP A 208 30.79 -8.25 46.84
C ASP A 208 29.33 -7.86 47.15
N SER A 209 28.39 -8.46 46.43
CA SER A 209 27.01 -8.67 46.85
C SER A 209 26.38 -9.68 45.89
N GLY A 210 26.51 -10.95 46.25
CA GLY A 210 25.94 -12.06 45.52
C GLY A 210 24.41 -12.08 45.52
N VAL A 211 23.83 -12.45 44.38
CA VAL A 211 22.58 -13.21 44.25
C VAL A 211 22.67 -13.89 42.88
N GLY A 212 22.82 -15.21 42.78
CA GLY A 212 21.67 -16.12 42.70
C GLY A 212 21.85 -17.00 41.46
N VAL A 213 22.05 -18.29 41.71
CA VAL A 213 22.37 -19.35 40.74
C VAL A 213 21.17 -19.61 39.81
N GLY A 214 21.40 -19.72 38.50
CA GLY A 214 20.40 -20.12 37.53
C GLY A 214 21.02 -20.44 36.17
N SER A 215 21.32 -21.73 35.97
CA SER A 215 21.74 -22.41 34.74
C SER A 215 21.37 -21.73 33.40
N GLY A 216 22.37 -21.63 32.51
CA GLY A 216 22.17 -21.70 31.06
C GLY A 216 22.70 -20.50 30.26
N THR A 217 23.68 -20.79 29.38
CA THR A 217 24.26 -19.94 28.32
C THR A 217 25.16 -18.75 28.73
N PRO A 218 26.45 -18.73 28.33
CA PRO A 218 27.27 -17.52 28.37
C PRO A 218 26.64 -16.46 27.46
N PRO A 219 26.54 -15.18 27.89
CA PRO A 219 26.16 -14.11 26.98
C PRO A 219 27.26 -14.01 25.92
N ARG A 220 26.92 -14.38 24.69
CA ARG A 220 27.77 -14.17 23.50
C ARG A 220 27.94 -12.67 23.33
N ARG A 221 28.96 -12.11 23.99
CA ARG A 221 29.39 -10.72 23.78
C ARG A 221 29.66 -10.57 22.29
N HIS A 222 28.85 -9.77 21.62
CA HIS A 222 29.21 -9.24 20.31
C HIS A 222 30.41 -8.32 20.52
N THR A 223 31.62 -8.89 20.53
CA THR A 223 32.82 -8.11 20.26
C THR A 223 32.66 -7.67 18.82
N LYS A 224 32.24 -6.42 18.60
CA LYS A 224 32.27 -5.82 17.26
C LYS A 224 33.68 -6.03 16.75
N HIS A 225 33.84 -6.89 15.74
CA HIS A 225 35.14 -7.10 15.13
C HIS A 225 35.64 -5.74 14.68
N LYS A 226 36.72 -5.26 15.29
CA LYS A 226 37.33 -3.98 14.92
C LYS A 226 37.50 -3.96 13.41
N SER A 227 36.95 -2.92 12.78
CA SER A 227 36.93 -2.80 11.33
C SER A 227 38.35 -2.96 10.80
N ARG A 228 38.53 -3.50 9.59
CA ARG A 228 39.86 -3.59 8.95
C ARG A 228 40.58 -2.24 8.97
N ARG A 229 39.82 -1.14 8.82
CA ARG A 229 40.31 0.23 8.95
C ARG A 229 40.80 0.55 10.36
N GLU A 230 40.05 0.16 11.39
CA GLU A 230 40.37 0.39 12.80
C GLU A 230 41.62 -0.40 13.24
N ARG A 231 41.75 -1.65 12.78
CA ARG A 231 42.96 -2.47 13.01
C ARG A 231 44.19 -1.95 12.30
N HIS A 232 44.03 -1.24 11.18
CA HIS A 232 45.12 -0.62 10.46
C HIS A 232 45.56 0.68 11.14
N LEU A 233 44.61 1.55 11.50
CA LEU A 233 44.87 2.78 12.25
C LEU A 233 45.52 2.51 13.61
N MET A 234 45.08 1.46 14.32
CA MET A 234 45.72 1.04 15.56
C MET A 234 47.18 0.63 15.33
N ARG A 235 47.46 -0.19 14.31
CA ARG A 235 48.84 -0.60 13.98
C ARG A 235 49.73 0.59 13.61
N GLU A 236 49.21 1.54 12.83
CA GLU A 236 49.94 2.77 12.52
C GLU A 236 50.20 3.60 13.77
N HIS A 237 49.19 3.76 14.64
CA HIS A 237 49.33 4.49 15.90
C HIS A 237 50.38 3.85 16.83
N TYR A 238 50.38 2.52 16.95
CA TYR A 238 51.39 1.80 17.73
C TYR A 238 52.79 1.97 17.13
N PHE A 239 52.93 1.88 15.82
CA PHE A 239 54.21 2.08 15.14
C PHE A 239 54.73 3.52 15.28
N THR A 240 53.87 4.54 15.17
CA THR A 240 54.26 5.93 15.42
C THR A 240 54.66 6.18 16.86
N LYS A 241 53.97 5.55 17.81
CA LYS A 241 54.30 5.65 19.24
C LYS A 241 55.65 5.02 19.53
N GLU A 242 55.89 3.80 19.02
CA GLU A 242 57.16 3.08 19.19
C GLU A 242 58.34 3.86 18.59
N LEU A 243 58.17 4.48 17.42
CA LEU A 243 59.21 5.35 16.85
C LEU A 243 59.45 6.62 17.68
N THR A 244 58.41 7.22 18.25
CA THR A 244 58.55 8.40 19.12
C THR A 244 59.28 8.05 20.41
N ASP A 245 58.94 6.91 21.01
CA ASP A 245 59.58 6.40 22.22
C ASP A 245 61.07 6.08 21.95
N ILE A 246 61.42 5.52 20.78
CA ILE A 246 62.82 5.28 20.38
C ILE A 246 63.59 6.59 20.23
N CYS A 247 63.03 7.60 19.56
CA CYS A 247 63.66 8.91 19.43
C CYS A 247 63.87 9.57 20.80
N GLN A 248 62.91 9.44 21.72
CA GLN A 248 62.99 10.00 23.07
C GLN A 248 64.06 9.28 23.92
N VAL A 249 64.10 7.95 23.90
CA VAL A 249 65.13 7.18 24.63
C VAL A 249 66.54 7.45 24.10
N ASN A 250 66.69 7.63 22.78
CA ASN A 250 67.98 8.01 22.19
C ASN A 250 68.41 9.42 22.60
N SER A 251 67.47 10.37 22.68
CA SER A 251 67.71 11.73 23.20
C SER A 251 68.14 11.71 24.68
N GLU A 252 67.46 10.91 25.52
CA GLU A 252 67.77 10.75 26.94
C GLU A 252 69.13 10.09 27.17
N ARG A 253 69.50 9.05 26.40
CA ARG A 253 70.83 8.43 26.46
C ARG A 253 71.94 9.39 26.06
N LEU A 254 71.68 10.28 25.11
CA LEU A 254 72.68 11.22 24.62
C LEU A 254 73.03 12.28 25.68
N MET A 255 72.03 12.82 26.37
CA MET A 255 72.21 13.76 27.49
C MET A 255 72.97 13.14 28.68
N GLN A 256 73.07 11.81 28.74
CA GLN A 256 73.75 11.08 29.80
C GLN A 256 75.25 10.86 29.52
N THR A 257 75.71 11.09 28.29
CA THR A 257 77.12 10.85 27.87
C THR A 257 78.01 12.10 27.93
N SER A 258 77.48 13.25 28.33
CA SER A 258 78.17 14.56 28.33
C SER A 258 78.99 14.86 29.59
N ASN A 259 79.19 13.91 30.51
CA ASN A 259 79.81 14.21 31.80
C ASN A 259 81.32 13.95 31.91
N ASP A 260 82.00 13.34 30.94
CA ASP A 260 83.42 13.02 31.08
C ASP A 260 84.18 13.13 29.74
N THR A 261 84.76 14.30 29.42
CA THR A 261 86.13 14.49 28.87
C THR A 261 86.36 15.88 28.22
N ASP A 262 87.48 16.50 28.60
CA ASP A 262 88.01 17.79 28.13
C ASP A 262 88.27 17.86 26.62
N SER A 263 87.63 18.83 25.93
CA SER A 263 88.13 19.63 24.79
C SER A 263 86.96 20.45 24.22
N ASP A 264 86.70 21.62 24.81
CA ASP A 264 85.48 22.43 24.63
C ASP A 264 85.16 22.77 23.16
N ALA A 265 86.15 23.09 22.33
CA ALA A 265 85.91 23.50 20.94
C ALA A 265 85.43 22.34 20.04
N SER A 266 86.00 21.14 20.21
CA SER A 266 85.60 19.93 19.47
C SER A 266 84.32 19.31 20.02
N ALA A 267 84.05 19.48 21.33
CA ALA A 267 82.82 19.04 21.96
C ALA A 267 81.60 19.84 21.46
N ASP A 268 81.76 21.14 21.25
CA ASP A 268 80.74 22.02 20.67
C ASP A 268 80.42 21.69 19.21
N GLU A 269 81.43 21.38 18.40
CA GLU A 269 81.24 21.00 17.00
C GLU A 269 80.57 19.62 16.85
N LEU A 270 80.96 18.65 17.69
CA LEU A 270 80.28 17.36 17.77
C LEU A 270 78.82 17.51 18.25
N SER A 271 78.53 18.45 19.14
CA SER A 271 77.16 18.70 19.64
C SER A 271 76.30 19.36 18.56
N ARG A 272 76.84 20.32 17.80
CA ARG A 272 76.15 20.87 16.61
C ARG A 272 75.85 19.81 15.56
N MET A 273 76.81 18.94 15.24
CA MET A 273 76.58 17.83 14.31
C MET A 273 75.52 16.84 14.82
N ARG A 274 75.44 16.60 16.14
CA ARG A 274 74.41 15.74 16.74
C ARG A 274 73.01 16.35 16.64
N GLU A 275 72.87 17.65 16.92
CA GLU A 275 71.61 18.37 16.76
C GLU A 275 71.14 18.38 15.29
N GLU A 276 72.08 18.55 14.35
CA GLU A 276 71.79 18.49 12.92
C GLU A 276 71.30 17.10 12.48
N ILE A 277 71.94 16.03 12.97
CA ILE A 277 71.48 14.65 12.74
C ILE A 277 70.07 14.45 13.31
N GLU A 278 69.77 14.93 14.51
CA GLU A 278 68.44 14.82 15.12
C GLU A 278 67.37 15.54 14.30
N LEU A 279 67.67 16.72 13.77
CA LEU A 279 66.77 17.46 12.88
C LEU A 279 66.54 16.72 11.57
N LEU A 280 67.58 16.12 10.98
CA LEU A 280 67.47 15.32 9.75
C LEU A 280 66.64 14.04 9.97
N GLU A 281 66.77 13.38 11.13
CA GLU A 281 65.94 12.23 11.49
C GLU A 281 64.46 12.61 11.64
N LYS A 282 64.18 13.74 12.32
CA LYS A 282 62.81 14.28 12.43
C LYS A 282 62.23 14.60 11.04
N LEU A 283 63.02 15.22 10.17
CA LEU A 283 62.61 15.54 8.81
C LEU A 283 62.34 14.28 7.98
N ALA A 284 63.13 13.22 8.15
CA ALA A 284 62.91 11.94 7.48
C ALA A 284 61.60 11.26 7.93
N ILE A 285 61.26 11.35 9.22
CA ILE A 285 59.98 10.83 9.74
C ILE A 285 58.80 11.61 9.16
N ILE A 286 58.88 12.95 9.14
CA ILE A 286 57.85 13.82 8.57
C ILE A 286 57.66 13.53 7.07
N ASN A 287 58.73 13.41 6.30
CA ASN A 287 58.66 13.07 4.87
C ASN A 287 58.04 11.69 4.64
N LYS A 288 58.37 10.68 5.45
CA LYS A 288 57.71 9.36 5.37
C LYS A 288 56.21 9.44 5.68
N ARG A 289 55.80 10.30 6.62
CA ARG A 289 54.37 10.52 6.92
C ARG A 289 53.68 11.25 5.76
N LEU A 290 54.29 12.31 5.24
CA LEU A 290 53.78 13.07 4.11
C LEU A 290 53.55 12.17 2.89
N HIS A 291 54.52 11.31 2.57
CA HIS A 291 54.40 10.39 1.44
C HIS A 291 53.22 9.42 1.58
N ARG A 292 52.94 8.92 2.80
CA ARG A 292 51.76 8.07 3.05
C ARG A 292 50.45 8.85 2.87
N GLU A 293 50.39 10.09 3.32
CA GLU A 293 49.22 10.96 3.14
C GLU A 293 48.99 11.25 1.66
N GLU A 294 50.05 11.54 0.88
CA GLU A 294 49.98 11.70 -0.58
C GLU A 294 49.41 10.44 -1.26
N GLU A 295 49.90 9.26 -0.91
CA GLU A 295 49.36 7.99 -1.43
C GLU A 295 47.89 7.76 -1.05
N LEU A 296 47.45 8.19 0.14
CA LEU A 296 46.05 8.10 0.56
C LEU A 296 45.19 9.07 -0.25
N VAL A 297 45.64 10.30 -0.46
CA VAL A 297 44.95 11.30 -1.28
C VAL A 297 44.79 10.82 -2.72
N VAL A 298 45.83 10.24 -3.32
CA VAL A 298 45.76 9.66 -4.67
C VAL A 298 44.74 8.53 -4.73
N ARG A 299 44.74 7.61 -3.75
CA ARG A 299 43.77 6.51 -3.68
C ARG A 299 42.34 6.99 -3.48
N LEU A 300 42.12 7.98 -2.61
CA LEU A 300 40.81 8.57 -2.39
C LEU A 300 40.31 9.28 -3.65
N THR A 301 41.16 10.06 -4.31
CA THR A 301 40.83 10.73 -5.58
C THR A 301 40.41 9.72 -6.64
N ALA A 302 41.15 8.62 -6.78
CA ALA A 302 40.80 7.55 -7.71
C ALA A 302 39.45 6.88 -7.34
N LYS A 303 39.18 6.69 -6.04
CA LYS A 303 37.93 6.09 -5.56
C LYS A 303 36.74 7.02 -5.81
N VAL A 304 36.88 8.32 -5.52
CA VAL A 304 35.87 9.34 -5.82
C VAL A 304 35.57 9.36 -7.30
N LYS A 305 36.59 9.36 -8.16
CA LYS A 305 36.41 9.34 -9.62
C LYS A 305 35.60 8.13 -10.09
N ARG A 306 35.90 6.93 -9.57
CA ARG A 306 35.13 5.72 -9.89
C ARG A 306 33.67 5.84 -9.47
N TYR A 307 33.41 6.31 -8.25
CA TYR A 307 32.03 6.53 -7.80
C TYR A 307 31.30 7.58 -8.64
N THR A 308 31.97 8.66 -9.05
CA THR A 308 31.33 9.67 -9.92
C THR A 308 31.02 9.11 -11.29
N ASP A 309 31.91 8.29 -11.86
CA ASP A 309 31.71 7.68 -13.18
C ASP A 309 30.60 6.61 -13.12
N GLU A 310 30.60 5.74 -12.10
CA GLU A 310 29.55 4.75 -11.85
C GLU A 310 28.18 5.41 -11.60
N ASN A 311 28.14 6.47 -10.78
CA ASN A 311 26.90 7.18 -10.50
C ASN A 311 26.36 7.92 -11.74
N LYS A 312 27.24 8.45 -12.60
CA LYS A 312 26.85 9.08 -13.86
C LYS A 312 26.29 8.08 -14.86
N ALA A 313 26.91 6.90 -14.99
CA ALA A 313 26.44 5.82 -15.85
C ALA A 313 25.07 5.28 -15.37
N ASN A 314 24.95 4.99 -14.07
CA ASN A 314 23.68 4.51 -13.50
C ASN A 314 22.58 5.58 -13.57
N SER A 315 22.93 6.86 -13.39
CA SER A 315 21.98 7.96 -13.49
C SER A 315 21.49 8.18 -14.91
N CYS A 316 22.35 8.08 -15.93
CA CYS A 316 21.90 8.33 -17.31
C CYS A 316 20.99 7.23 -17.83
N GLU A 317 21.26 5.97 -17.49
CA GLU A 317 20.39 4.84 -17.87
C GLU A 317 19.03 4.94 -17.19
N ASN A 318 19.00 5.20 -15.88
CA ASN A 318 17.76 5.32 -15.13
C ASN A 318 16.93 6.55 -15.56
N VAL A 319 17.56 7.71 -15.77
CA VAL A 319 16.86 8.92 -16.21
C VAL A 319 16.31 8.75 -17.62
N SER A 320 17.06 8.13 -18.54
CA SER A 320 16.57 7.87 -19.90
C SER A 320 15.41 6.88 -19.92
N GLN A 321 15.49 5.81 -19.11
CA GLN A 321 14.39 4.84 -18.97
C GLN A 321 13.14 5.48 -18.38
N VAL A 322 13.28 6.28 -17.33
CA VAL A 322 12.17 7.02 -16.71
C VAL A 322 11.56 8.00 -17.71
N SER A 323 12.39 8.73 -18.47
CA SER A 323 11.90 9.64 -19.52
C SER A 323 11.08 8.89 -20.57
N MET A 324 11.58 7.76 -21.10
CA MET A 324 10.83 6.96 -22.08
C MET A 324 9.51 6.41 -21.51
N LEU A 325 9.47 6.06 -20.23
CA LEU A 325 8.23 5.62 -19.58
C LEU A 325 7.23 6.77 -19.41
N ILE A 326 7.70 7.98 -19.09
CA ILE A 326 6.86 9.18 -19.03
C ILE A 326 6.27 9.48 -20.41
N ASP A 327 7.11 9.54 -21.45
CA ASP A 327 6.66 9.80 -22.82
C ASP A 327 5.60 8.78 -23.28
N LYS A 328 5.77 7.51 -22.91
CA LYS A 328 4.81 6.45 -23.21
C LYS A 328 3.49 6.65 -22.47
N ILE A 329 3.52 7.03 -21.20
CA ILE A 329 2.30 7.32 -20.42
C ILE A 329 1.58 8.54 -21.00
N GLU A 330 2.32 9.57 -21.40
CA GLU A 330 1.75 10.76 -22.04
C GLU A 330 1.06 10.41 -23.37
N GLU A 331 1.65 9.53 -24.18
CA GLU A 331 1.04 9.02 -25.40
C GLU A 331 -0.24 8.22 -25.13
N GLU A 332 -0.21 7.30 -24.15
CA GLU A 332 -1.39 6.51 -23.75
C GLU A 332 -2.52 7.39 -23.21
N LEU A 333 -2.19 8.40 -22.39
CA LEU A 333 -3.17 9.38 -21.91
C LEU A 333 -3.76 10.21 -23.06
N GLY A 334 -2.92 10.66 -24.00
CA GLY A 334 -3.39 11.40 -25.18
C GLY A 334 -4.30 10.57 -26.08
N ASN A 335 -4.06 9.26 -26.19
CA ASN A 335 -4.94 8.34 -26.92
C ASN A 335 -6.26 8.12 -26.17
N SER A 336 -6.21 7.91 -24.86
CA SER A 336 -7.42 7.77 -24.03
C SER A 336 -8.28 9.04 -24.04
N GLU A 337 -7.67 10.22 -24.05
CA GLU A 337 -8.38 11.49 -24.19
C GLU A 337 -9.12 11.59 -25.53
N LYS A 338 -8.47 11.21 -26.64
CA LYS A 338 -9.11 11.18 -27.97
C LYS A 338 -10.28 10.21 -28.02
N GLU A 339 -10.14 9.01 -27.46
CA GLU A 339 -11.22 8.03 -27.37
C GLU A 339 -12.39 8.57 -26.54
N MET A 340 -12.11 9.25 -25.43
CA MET A 340 -13.13 9.87 -24.60
C MET A 340 -13.86 11.00 -25.33
N GLN A 341 -13.14 11.84 -26.07
CA GLN A 341 -13.73 12.89 -26.89
C GLN A 341 -14.60 12.30 -28.00
N GLN A 342 -14.13 11.24 -28.68
CA GLN A 342 -14.92 10.54 -29.69
C GLN A 342 -16.21 9.98 -29.08
N ASN A 343 -16.12 9.24 -27.98
CA ASN A 343 -17.28 8.69 -27.28
C ASN A 343 -18.26 9.79 -26.85
N ALA A 344 -17.77 10.95 -26.40
CA ALA A 344 -18.62 12.09 -26.05
C ALA A 344 -19.39 12.63 -27.27
N THR A 345 -18.74 12.75 -28.43
CA THR A 345 -19.42 13.17 -29.67
C THR A 345 -20.44 12.13 -30.15
N GLU A 346 -20.12 10.84 -30.05
CA GLU A 346 -21.05 9.75 -30.39
C GLU A 346 -22.27 9.77 -29.46
N LEU A 347 -22.06 9.94 -28.16
CA LEU A 347 -23.16 10.07 -27.19
C LEU A 347 -24.06 11.27 -27.52
N GLU A 348 -23.49 12.42 -27.85
CA GLU A 348 -24.26 13.61 -28.23
C GLU A 348 -25.08 13.39 -29.51
N THR A 349 -24.53 12.63 -30.47
CA THR A 349 -25.29 12.26 -31.68
C THR A 349 -26.45 11.33 -31.37
N ALA A 350 -26.25 10.35 -30.48
CA ALA A 350 -27.30 9.43 -30.04
C ALA A 350 -28.39 10.17 -29.26
N ASP A 351 -28.02 11.13 -28.40
CA ASP A 351 -28.98 11.92 -27.61
C ASP A 351 -29.88 12.77 -28.53
N ARG A 352 -29.28 13.43 -29.54
CA ARG A 352 -30.03 14.16 -30.58
C ARG A 352 -30.99 13.25 -31.36
N GLU A 353 -30.58 12.02 -31.67
CA GLU A 353 -31.45 11.05 -32.35
C GLU A 353 -32.60 10.57 -31.45
N LEU A 354 -32.33 10.34 -30.16
CA LEU A 354 -33.35 9.98 -29.18
C LEU A 354 -34.38 11.11 -29.01
N GLU A 355 -33.93 12.38 -28.92
CA GLU A 355 -34.82 13.53 -28.87
C GLU A 355 -35.73 13.61 -30.10
N PHE A 356 -35.18 13.37 -31.29
CA PHE A 356 -35.96 13.35 -32.53
C PHE A 356 -37.00 12.23 -32.52
N ARG A 357 -36.61 11.00 -32.16
CA ARG A 357 -37.53 9.86 -32.08
C ARG A 357 -38.61 10.07 -31.02
N MET A 358 -38.28 10.71 -29.91
CA MET A 358 -39.25 11.04 -28.86
C MET A 358 -40.31 12.02 -29.36
N LYS A 359 -39.90 13.08 -30.06
CA LYS A 359 -40.85 14.02 -30.71
C LYS A 359 -41.74 13.33 -31.73
N LEU A 360 -41.19 12.42 -32.53
CA LEU A 360 -41.96 11.65 -33.50
C LEU A 360 -42.98 10.73 -32.81
N LEU A 361 -42.59 10.08 -31.71
CA LEU A 361 -43.50 9.26 -30.91
C LEU A 361 -44.63 10.10 -30.31
N ASP A 362 -44.34 11.29 -29.80
CA ASP A 362 -45.37 12.21 -29.28
C ASP A 362 -46.37 12.59 -30.38
N GLU A 363 -45.88 12.89 -31.60
CA GLU A 363 -46.74 13.23 -32.74
C GLU A 363 -47.62 12.05 -33.19
N LEU A 364 -47.04 10.85 -33.31
CA LEU A 364 -47.79 9.63 -33.64
C LEU A 364 -48.82 9.27 -32.56
N THR A 365 -48.51 9.52 -31.30
CA THR A 365 -49.44 9.29 -30.18
C THR A 365 -50.64 10.23 -30.29
N LEU A 366 -50.42 11.50 -30.62
CA LEU A 366 -51.49 12.48 -30.80
C LEU A 366 -52.39 12.14 -32.00
N GLU A 367 -51.81 11.68 -33.12
CA GLU A 367 -52.61 11.24 -34.26
C GLU A 367 -53.42 9.97 -33.93
N LEU A 368 -52.84 9.03 -33.17
CA LEU A 368 -53.57 7.86 -32.69
C LEU A 368 -54.77 8.25 -31.81
N GLU A 369 -54.59 9.16 -30.84
CA GLU A 369 -55.67 9.66 -29.98
C GLU A 369 -56.80 10.31 -30.80
N LYS A 370 -56.43 11.05 -31.86
CA LYS A 370 -57.40 11.69 -32.77
C LYS A 370 -58.19 10.66 -33.57
N GLU A 371 -57.53 9.62 -34.09
CA GLU A 371 -58.20 8.52 -34.80
C GLU A 371 -59.09 7.69 -33.86
N GLU A 372 -58.65 7.43 -32.63
CA GLU A 372 -59.48 6.80 -31.60
C GLU A 372 -60.74 7.63 -31.32
N LEU A 373 -60.60 8.95 -31.15
CA LEU A 373 -61.75 9.84 -30.97
C LEU A 373 -62.71 9.78 -32.16
N GLN A 374 -62.20 9.82 -33.40
CA GLN A 374 -63.03 9.69 -34.60
C GLN A 374 -63.76 8.34 -34.64
N ASN A 375 -63.07 7.24 -34.32
CA ASN A 375 -63.69 5.91 -34.22
C ASN A 375 -64.82 5.88 -33.19
N THR A 376 -64.63 6.47 -32.00
CA THR A 376 -65.73 6.54 -31.00
C THR A 376 -66.93 7.33 -31.49
N ILE A 377 -66.73 8.40 -32.28
CA ILE A 377 -67.81 9.18 -32.89
C ILE A 377 -68.55 8.34 -33.93
N LEU A 378 -67.82 7.67 -34.82
CA LEU A 378 -68.39 6.80 -35.85
C LEU A 378 -69.16 5.62 -35.25
N GLU A 379 -68.64 4.99 -34.20
CA GLU A 379 -69.35 3.93 -33.46
C GLU A 379 -70.65 4.46 -32.85
N ARG A 380 -70.65 5.66 -32.26
CA ARG A 380 -71.88 6.29 -31.76
C ARG A 380 -72.87 6.54 -32.90
N GLN A 381 -72.43 7.09 -34.03
CA GLN A 381 -73.29 7.35 -35.19
C GLN A 381 -73.86 6.05 -35.78
N LEU A 382 -73.06 4.98 -35.83
CA LEU A 382 -73.50 3.67 -36.30
C LEU A 382 -74.58 3.09 -35.36
N ASN A 383 -74.36 3.19 -34.05
CA ASN A 383 -75.33 2.76 -33.04
C ASN A 383 -76.65 3.56 -33.14
N GLU A 384 -76.56 4.89 -33.33
CA GLU A 384 -77.72 5.74 -33.57
C GLU A 384 -78.46 5.36 -34.85
N ALA A 385 -77.75 5.13 -35.96
CA ALA A 385 -78.33 4.70 -37.22
C ALA A 385 -79.00 3.32 -37.11
N SER A 386 -78.38 2.38 -36.39
CA SER A 386 -78.93 1.04 -36.11
C SER A 386 -80.19 1.11 -35.23
N SER A 387 -80.29 2.09 -34.34
CA SER A 387 -81.45 2.30 -33.47
C SER A 387 -82.67 2.94 -34.17
N ARG A 388 -82.48 3.53 -35.35
CA ARG A 388 -83.61 4.04 -36.15
C ARG A 388 -84.39 2.85 -36.70
N GLN A 389 -85.69 2.79 -36.38
CA GLN A 389 -86.59 1.77 -36.91
C GLN A 389 -86.48 1.68 -38.43
N PRO A 390 -86.52 0.46 -39.03
CA PRO A 390 -86.57 0.35 -40.48
C PRO A 390 -87.79 1.13 -40.97
N ILE A 391 -87.57 2.03 -41.92
CA ILE A 391 -88.66 2.69 -42.63
C ILE A 391 -89.45 1.57 -43.29
N ILE A 392 -90.63 1.26 -42.73
CA ILE A 392 -91.62 0.41 -43.40
C ILE A 392 -92.03 1.21 -44.64
N LEU A 393 -91.44 0.88 -45.78
CA LEU A 393 -91.98 1.29 -47.06
C LEU A 393 -93.35 0.62 -47.18
N GLN A 394 -94.41 1.38 -46.95
CA GLN A 394 -95.74 0.97 -47.39
C GLN A 394 -95.65 0.82 -48.91
N GLU A 395 -95.64 -0.43 -49.38
CA GLU A 395 -95.76 -0.77 -50.80
C GLU A 395 -97.14 -0.35 -51.33
N SER A 396 -97.32 0.95 -51.60
CA SER A 396 -98.36 1.40 -52.51
C SER A 396 -97.77 1.34 -53.92
N TYR A 397 -97.73 0.13 -54.47
CA TYR A 397 -97.45 -0.11 -55.87
C TYR A 397 -98.59 0.47 -56.71
N ILE A 398 -98.33 1.60 -57.37
CA ILE A 398 -99.19 2.11 -58.46
C ILE A 398 -98.37 1.95 -59.75
N PRO A 399 -98.78 1.04 -60.66
CA PRO A 399 -98.09 0.90 -61.93
C PRO A 399 -98.49 2.06 -62.84
N VAL A 400 -97.54 2.91 -63.21
CA VAL A 400 -97.70 3.81 -64.35
C VAL A 400 -96.74 3.34 -65.44
N LEU A 401 -97.37 2.84 -66.51
CA LEU A 401 -96.77 2.47 -67.77
C LEU A 401 -96.19 3.72 -68.48
N ASP A 402 -94.94 3.53 -68.92
CA ASP A 402 -94.45 3.81 -70.27
C ASP A 402 -93.69 5.12 -70.59
N GLN A 403 -92.73 4.89 -71.49
CA GLN A 403 -92.14 5.77 -72.49
C GLN A 403 -90.90 6.65 -72.18
N THR A 404 -89.80 6.22 -72.80
CA THR A 404 -88.84 7.00 -73.62
C THR A 404 -87.45 7.31 -73.04
N ASN A 405 -86.48 6.52 -73.55
CA ASN A 405 -85.38 6.97 -74.40
C ASN A 405 -84.01 7.37 -73.78
N ASN A 406 -82.98 6.77 -74.39
CA ASN A 406 -81.56 7.17 -74.50
C ASN A 406 -80.52 6.84 -73.40
N GLN A 407 -79.83 5.73 -73.66
CA GLN A 407 -78.37 5.42 -73.61
C GLN A 407 -77.36 6.61 -73.50
N PRO A 408 -76.04 6.37 -73.23
CA PRO A 408 -75.37 5.12 -72.84
C PRO A 408 -74.43 5.21 -71.62
N VAL A 409 -74.08 4.00 -71.17
CA VAL A 409 -73.02 3.62 -70.22
C VAL A 409 -71.63 4.03 -70.73
N PHE A 410 -70.86 4.75 -69.90
CA PHE A 410 -69.41 4.85 -70.05
C PHE A 410 -68.74 3.90 -69.05
N THR A 411 -68.22 2.80 -69.56
CA THR A 411 -67.21 1.98 -68.90
C THR A 411 -65.85 2.65 -69.03
N TYR A 412 -65.17 2.93 -67.92
CA TYR A 412 -63.73 3.17 -67.91
C TYR A 412 -63.03 2.20 -66.95
N SER A 413 -62.18 1.39 -67.57
CA SER A 413 -61.09 0.60 -67.01
C SER A 413 -60.04 1.52 -66.37
N GLY A 414 -59.39 1.10 -65.29
CA GLY A 414 -58.22 1.83 -64.80
C GLY A 414 -57.59 1.32 -63.51
N ASN A 415 -56.78 0.28 -63.64
CA ASN A 415 -55.49 0.04 -62.97
C ASN A 415 -55.44 -0.13 -61.43
N GLY A 416 -55.20 -1.38 -61.04
CA GLY A 416 -54.63 -1.73 -59.75
C GLY A 416 -53.16 -1.32 -59.65
N TYR A 417 -52.78 -0.85 -58.47
CA TYR A 417 -51.39 -0.68 -58.06
C TYR A 417 -50.99 -1.79 -57.11
N VAL A 418 -49.86 -2.40 -57.45
CA VAL A 418 -49.15 -3.46 -56.73
C VAL A 418 -48.42 -2.85 -55.55
N LEU A 419 -48.56 -3.47 -54.38
CA LEU A 419 -47.74 -3.23 -53.19
C LEU A 419 -46.34 -3.80 -53.43
N ASP A 420 -45.33 -2.94 -53.44
CA ASP A 420 -43.93 -3.35 -53.32
C ASP A 420 -43.47 -3.12 -51.88
N THR A 421 -43.29 -4.22 -51.16
CA THR A 421 -42.63 -4.26 -49.85
C THR A 421 -41.15 -4.50 -50.06
N LEU A 422 -40.32 -3.51 -49.72
CA LEU A 422 -38.86 -3.61 -49.67
C LEU A 422 -38.44 -4.37 -48.39
N VAL A 423 -37.52 -5.31 -48.56
CA VAL A 423 -36.60 -5.86 -47.55
C VAL A 423 -35.20 -5.37 -47.91
#